data_AF-A0A1G0GF51-F1
#
_entry.id   AF-A0A1G0GF51-F1
#
_cell.length_a   1.000
_cell.length_b   1.000
_cell.length_c   1.000
_cell.angle_alpha   90.00
_cell.angle_beta   90.00
_cell.angle_gamma   90.00
#
_symmetry.space_group_name_H-M   'P 1'
#
loop_
_entity.id
_entity.type
_entity.pdbx_description
1 polymer ?
#
loop_
_entity_poly.entity_id
_entity_poly.type
_entity_poly.pdbx_seq_one_letter_code
_entity_poly.pdbx_strand_id
1 'polypeptide(L)' 'MGGWGCPHEVDGKCQKVNDLPCDPAMKGCVLFGRFVWGDQSKNRPAGGWGGNEPEPPPEENNHPQEPSEKD' A
#
# COMPACT_ATOMS: atom_id res chain seq x y z
N MET A 1 -25.56 -0.72 -14.69
CA MET A 1 -24.82 -1.02 -13.45
C MET A 1 -23.75 0.05 -13.29
N GLY A 2 -23.93 1.00 -12.36
CA GLY A 2 -22.95 2.05 -12.11
C GLY A 2 -21.87 1.52 -11.18
N GLY A 3 -20.76 1.06 -11.75
CA GLY A 3 -19.56 0.78 -10.97
C GLY A 3 -19.10 2.08 -10.30
N TRP A 4 -18.73 2.01 -9.03
CA TRP A 4 -18.03 3.11 -8.37
C TRP A 4 -16.63 3.23 -9.02
N GLY A 5 -16.54 4.05 -10.06
CA GLY A 5 -15.28 4.46 -10.67
C GLY A 5 -14.69 5.66 -9.92
N CYS A 6 -13.37 5.82 -9.95
CA CYS A 6 -12.75 7.03 -9.43
C CYS A 6 -13.06 8.20 -10.39
N PRO A 7 -13.63 9.33 -9.92
CA PRO A 7 -13.99 10.45 -10.80
C PRO A 7 -12.77 11.18 -11.40
N HIS A 8 -11.57 10.85 -10.92
CA HIS A 8 -10.31 11.38 -11.41
C HIS A 8 -9.56 10.38 -12.30
N GLU A 9 -10.15 9.20 -12.57
CA GLU A 9 -9.56 8.22 -13.46
C GLU A 9 -9.77 8.62 -14.93
N VAL A 10 -8.68 8.66 -15.69
CA VAL A 10 -8.68 8.76 -17.15
C VAL A 10 -7.64 7.77 -17.67
N ASP A 11 -8.05 6.86 -18.57
CA ASP A 11 -7.18 5.81 -19.14
C ASP A 11 -6.40 4.99 -18.08
N GLY A 12 -7.06 4.67 -16.96
CA GLY A 12 -6.45 3.93 -15.84
C GLY A 12 -5.48 4.74 -14.98
N LYS A 13 -5.35 6.06 -15.21
CA LYS A 13 -4.48 6.97 -14.47
C LYS A 13 -5.27 7.98 -13.65
N CYS A 14 -4.72 8.39 -12.51
CA CYS A 14 -5.34 9.33 -11.60
C CYS A 14 -4.87 10.76 -11.91
N GLN A 15 -5.75 11.57 -12.51
CA GLN A 15 -5.44 12.99 -12.81
C GLN A 15 -5.25 13.85 -11.55
N LYS A 16 -5.65 13.34 -10.38
CA LYS A 16 -5.43 14.01 -9.09
C LYS A 16 -4.06 13.70 -8.48
N VAL A 17 -3.43 12.58 -8.87
CA VAL A 17 -2.18 12.11 -8.30
C VAL A 17 -1.18 11.83 -9.42
N ASN A 18 -0.64 12.91 -10.01
CA ASN A 18 0.49 12.89 -10.94
C ASN A 18 0.41 11.83 -12.05
N ASP A 19 -0.80 11.56 -12.58
CA ASP A 19 -1.03 10.57 -13.64
C ASP A 19 -0.53 9.14 -13.31
N LEU A 20 -0.45 8.81 -12.02
CA LEU A 20 -0.10 7.47 -11.54
C LEU A 20 -1.26 6.48 -11.77
N PRO A 21 -1.00 5.16 -11.78
CA PRO A 21 -2.05 4.15 -11.84
C PRO A 21 -3.13 4.41 -10.77
N CYS A 22 -4.39 4.44 -11.20
CA CYS A 22 -5.52 4.80 -10.35
C CYS A 22 -5.99 3.62 -9.50
N ASP A 23 -5.31 3.39 -8.38
CA ASP A 23 -5.70 2.35 -7.41
C ASP A 23 -6.53 2.96 -6.26
N PRO A 24 -7.72 2.40 -5.95
CA PRO A 24 -8.47 2.86 -4.80
C PRO A 24 -7.72 2.51 -3.50
N ALA A 25 -7.40 3.56 -2.73
CA ALA A 25 -6.47 3.56 -1.58
C ALA A 25 -4.97 3.64 -1.88
N MET A 26 -4.60 4.22 -3.02
CA MET A 26 -3.28 4.88 -3.11
C MET A 26 -3.20 6.13 -2.22
N LYS A 27 -2.02 6.46 -1.72
CA LYS A 27 -1.74 7.75 -1.03
C LYS A 27 -2.18 8.92 -1.92
N GLY A 28 -3.04 9.78 -1.39
CA GLY A 28 -3.62 10.92 -2.13
C GLY A 28 -4.99 10.64 -2.77
N CYS A 29 -5.42 9.37 -2.84
CA CYS A 29 -6.79 9.03 -3.25
C CYS A 29 -7.80 9.46 -2.18
N VAL A 30 -8.99 9.89 -2.60
CA VAL A 30 -10.07 10.32 -1.68
C VAL A 30 -10.53 9.20 -0.73
N LEU A 31 -10.35 7.94 -1.13
CA LEU A 31 -10.70 6.76 -0.33
C LEU A 31 -9.60 6.37 0.66
N PHE A 32 -8.37 6.86 0.50
CA PHE A 32 -7.26 6.49 1.36
C PHE A 32 -7.52 6.89 2.82
N GLY A 33 -7.44 5.93 3.73
CA GLY A 33 -7.64 6.12 5.17
C GLY A 33 -9.11 6.34 5.60
N ARG A 34 -10.07 6.33 4.68
CA ARG A 34 -11.52 6.35 5.00
C ARG A 34 -12.09 4.97 5.30
N PHE A 35 -11.48 3.95 4.72
CA PHE A 35 -11.90 2.56 4.81
C PHE A 35 -10.70 1.68 5.13
N VAL A 36 -10.98 0.54 5.75
CA VAL A 36 -10.00 -0.54 5.94
C VAL A 36 -10.13 -1.50 4.77
N TRP A 37 -9.01 -1.73 4.09
CA TRP A 37 -8.88 -2.63 2.95
C TRP A 37 -8.44 -4.01 3.41
N GLY A 38 -8.90 -5.05 2.72
CA GLY A 38 -8.45 -6.43 2.99
C GLY A 38 -6.96 -6.62 2.70
N ASP A 39 -6.44 -5.89 1.71
CA ASP A 39 -5.00 -5.75 1.49
C ASP A 39 -4.42 -4.72 2.47
N GLN A 40 -3.56 -5.20 3.37
CA GLN A 40 -2.99 -4.40 4.44
C GLN A 40 -2.04 -3.31 3.91
N SER A 41 -1.39 -3.53 2.76
CA SER A 41 -0.47 -2.57 2.15
C SER A 41 -1.15 -1.26 1.71
N LYS A 42 -2.47 -1.31 1.51
CA LYS A 42 -3.30 -0.16 1.09
C LYS A 42 -3.86 0.65 2.26
N ASN A 43 -3.64 0.19 3.49
CA ASN A 43 -4.15 0.85 4.68
C ASN A 43 -3.17 1.91 5.19
N ARG A 44 -3.72 2.90 5.91
CA ARG A 44 -2.89 3.87 6.62
C ARG A 44 -2.02 3.13 7.66
N PRO A 45 -0.75 3.51 7.82
CA PRO A 45 0.09 2.92 8.84
C PRO A 45 -0.50 3.12 10.24
N ALA A 46 -0.32 2.12 11.10
CA ALA A 46 -0.74 2.20 12.50
C ALA A 46 -0.02 3.38 13.17
N GLY A 47 -0.76 4.35 13.73
CA GLY A 47 -0.21 5.58 14.31
C GLY A 47 -0.44 6.86 13.48
N GLY A 48 -0.89 6.74 12.22
CA GLY A 48 -1.27 7.88 11.40
C GLY A 48 -0.11 8.61 10.70
N TRP A 49 -0.41 9.75 10.08
CA TRP A 49 0.53 10.56 9.30
C TRP A 49 1.39 11.43 10.23
N GLY A 50 2.32 10.83 10.97
CA GLY A 50 3.19 11.57 11.88
C GLY A 50 3.70 10.78 13.09
N GLY A 51 3.23 9.55 13.29
CA GLY A 51 3.95 8.59 14.12
C GLY A 51 5.11 8.01 13.32
N ASN A 52 6.26 7.81 13.97
CA ASN A 52 7.46 7.22 13.36
C ASN A 52 7.09 6.00 12.50
N GLU A 53 7.70 5.95 11.32
CA GLU A 53 7.52 4.94 10.28
C GLU A 53 7.34 3.53 10.89
N PRO A 54 6.27 2.80 10.58
CA PRO A 54 6.20 1.40 10.97
C PRO A 54 7.27 0.65 10.20
N GLU A 55 8.03 -0.16 10.93
CA GLU A 55 9.02 -1.04 10.34
C GLU A 55 8.40 -1.83 9.19
N PRO A 56 9.11 -1.98 8.05
CA PRO A 56 8.61 -2.73 6.91
C PRO A 56 8.17 -4.12 7.37
N PRO A 57 7.13 -4.71 6.75
CA PRO A 57 6.73 -6.07 7.07
C PRO A 57 7.97 -6.99 6.95
N PRO A 58 8.16 -7.94 7.87
CA PRO A 58 9.33 -8.81 7.83
C PRO A 58 9.37 -9.49 6.45
N GLU A 59 10.49 -9.30 5.73
CA GLU A 59 10.70 -9.98 4.45
C GLU A 59 10.57 -11.49 4.68
N GLU A 60 9.69 -12.12 3.90
CA GLU A 60 9.42 -13.55 3.94
C GLU A 60 10.71 -14.30 3.56
N ASN A 61 11.35 -14.87 4.58
CA ASN A 61 12.62 -15.57 4.51
C ASN A 61 12.55 -16.78 3.56
N ASN A 62 13.18 -16.68 2.39
CA ASN A 62 13.37 -17.80 1.46
C ASN A 62 14.84 -17.91 1.02
N HIS A 63 15.77 -18.30 1.89
CA HIS A 63 16.85 -19.23 1.50
C HIS A 63 17.63 -19.82 2.69
N PRO A 64 18.12 -21.09 2.59
CA PRO A 64 18.37 -22.00 3.69
C PRO A 64 19.66 -21.75 4.49
N GLN A 65 19.61 -22.19 5.75
CA GLN A 65 20.70 -22.11 6.71
C GLN A 65 21.79 -23.16 6.40
N GLU A 66 22.96 -22.71 5.97
CA GLU A 66 24.18 -23.53 5.98
C GLU A 66 24.66 -23.70 7.44
N PRO A 67 24.95 -24.92 7.92
CA PRO A 67 25.29 -25.14 9.33
C PRO A 67 26.72 -24.69 9.65
N SER A 68 26.87 -24.08 10.83
CA SER A 68 28.13 -23.53 11.36
C SER A 68 29.21 -24.59 11.55
N GLU A 69 30.40 -24.38 10.97
CA GLU A 69 31.64 -25.02 11.41
C GLU A 69 32.30 -24.18 12.51
N LYS A 70 32.65 -24.86 13.60
CA LYS A 70 33.31 -24.32 14.79
C LYS A 70 34.60 -25.13 14.96
N ASP A 71 35.75 -24.48 15.00
CA ASP A 71 36.97 -24.90 15.72
C ASP A 71 37.90 -23.69 15.91
#